data_AF-A0A6G0ZH82-F1
#
_entry.id   AF-A0A6G0ZH82-F1
#
_cell.length_a   1.000
_cell.length_b   1.000
_cell.length_c   1.000
_cell.angle_alpha   90.00
_cell.angle_beta   90.00
_cell.angle_gamma   90.00
#
_symmetry.space_group_name_H-M   'P 1'
#
loop_
_entity.id
_entity.type
_entity.pdbx_description
1 polymer ?
#
loop_
_entity_poly.entity_id
_entity_poly.type
_entity_poly.pdbx_seq_one_letter_code
_entity_poly.pdbx_strand_id
1 'polypeptide(L)' 'MLLTVLLEGGHAWRKQGSLVRQVIENEPIGKRPLGRPRLRWEDCVKKDLKMIDPGIRWREAAEDRDRWQDLYLAVWS' A
#
# COMPACT_ATOMS: atom_id res chain seq x y z
N MET A 1 1.79 10.58 -10.20
CA MET A 1 1.43 10.65 -8.77
C MET A 1 1.02 9.29 -8.17
N LEU A 2 0.84 8.21 -8.96
CA LEU A 2 0.51 6.85 -8.47
C LEU A 2 1.75 5.95 -8.24
N LEU A 3 2.78 6.12 -9.07
CA LEU A 3 4.06 5.38 -9.05
C LEU A 3 4.75 5.33 -7.67
N THR A 4 4.75 6.43 -6.93
CA THR A 4 5.38 6.53 -5.61
C THR A 4 4.64 5.76 -4.52
N VAL A 5 3.34 5.51 -4.68
CA VAL A 5 2.53 4.96 -3.59
C VAL A 5 2.72 3.44 -3.43
N LEU A 6 2.88 2.71 -4.54
CA LEU A 6 3.20 1.28 -4.53
C LEU A 6 4.67 1.01 -4.16
N LEU A 7 5.60 1.82 -4.65
CA LEU A 7 7.03 1.70 -4.32
C LEU A 7 7.29 1.96 -2.82
N GLU A 8 6.81 3.10 -2.32
CA GLU A 8 6.95 3.45 -0.89
C GLU A 8 6.14 2.49 -0.01
N GLY A 9 4.96 2.03 -0.45
CA GLY A 9 4.13 1.09 0.29
C GLY A 9 4.80 -0.27 0.50
N GLY A 10 5.37 -0.85 -0.56
CA GLY A 10 6.12 -2.11 -0.45
C GLY A 10 7.41 -1.96 0.35
N HIS A 11 8.12 -0.84 0.19
CA HIS A 11 9.33 -0.55 0.97
C HIS A 11 9.03 -0.37 2.47
N ALA A 12 8.00 0.41 2.80
CA ALA A 12 7.54 0.65 4.17
C ALA A 12 7.08 -0.64 4.85
N TRP A 13 6.43 -1.53 4.11
CA TRP A 13 6.02 -2.84 4.60
C TRP A 13 7.26 -3.71 4.89
N ARG A 14 8.19 -3.88 3.96
CA ARG A 14 9.34 -4.77 4.18
C ARG A 14 10.36 -4.28 5.22
N LYS A 15 10.28 -3.02 5.67
CA LYS A 15 11.17 -2.45 6.70
C LYS A 15 10.77 -2.90 8.11
N GLN A 16 11.18 -4.12 8.47
CA GLN A 16 10.94 -4.74 9.77
C GLN A 16 11.47 -3.89 10.93
N GLY A 17 10.77 -3.92 12.07
CA GLY A 17 11.15 -3.18 13.29
C GLY A 17 11.05 -1.65 13.18
N SER A 18 10.56 -1.11 12.06
CA SER A 18 10.39 0.33 11.90
C SER A 18 9.06 0.81 12.48
N LEU A 19 9.05 2.05 12.99
CA LEU A 19 7.82 2.73 13.43
C LEU A 19 6.77 2.77 12.31
N VAL A 20 7.22 2.88 11.05
CA VAL A 20 6.33 2.88 9.89
C VAL A 20 5.62 1.53 9.75
N ARG A 21 6.36 0.41 9.81
CA ARG A 21 5.77 -0.94 9.79
C ARG A 21 4.79 -1.13 10.95
N GLN A 22 5.17 -0.73 12.16
CA GLN A 22 4.30 -0.81 13.34
C GLN A 22 3.02 0.01 13.19
N VAL A 23 3.10 1.22 12.64
CA VAL A 23 1.91 2.07 12.39
C VAL A 23 1.00 1.45 11.32
N ILE A 24 1.57 0.76 10.33
CA ILE A 24 0.79 0.05 9.30
C ILE A 24 0.12 -1.20 9.86
N GLU A 25 0.81 -1.96 10.71
CA GLU A 25 0.30 -3.16 11.36
C GLU A 25 -0.79 -2.86 12.39
N ASN A 26 -0.59 -1.86 13.24
CA ASN A 26 -1.51 -1.55 14.34
C ASN A 26 -2.74 -0.73 13.90
N GLU A 27 -2.85 -0.40 12.61
CA GLU A 27 -3.97 0.33 12.00
C GLU A 27 -4.57 1.41 12.93
N PRO A 28 -3.85 2.51 13.22
CA PRO A 28 -4.23 3.43 14.28
C PRO A 28 -5.63 3.99 14.05
N ILE A 29 -6.53 3.67 14.98
CA ILE A 29 -7.93 4.04 14.96
C ILE A 29 -8.07 5.42 15.62
N GLY A 30 -8.47 6.42 14.85
CA GLY A 30 -8.69 7.77 15.35
C GLY A 30 -9.34 8.68 14.31
N LYS A 31 -10.17 9.64 14.76
CA LYS A 31 -10.74 10.67 13.88
C LYS A 31 -9.64 11.64 13.46
N ARG A 32 -9.30 11.68 12.17
CA ARG A 32 -8.39 12.68 11.61
C ARG A 32 -9.18 13.94 11.21
N PRO A 33 -8.67 15.17 11.44
CA PRO A 33 -9.42 16.40 11.22
C PRO A 33 -9.98 16.55 9.79
N LEU A 34 -11.17 17.13 9.62
CA LEU A 34 -11.87 17.19 8.32
C LEU A 34 -11.30 18.29 7.40
N GLY A 35 -11.22 18.02 6.08
CA GLY A 35 -10.63 18.90 5.05
C GLY A 35 -10.56 18.23 3.66
N ARG A 36 -9.49 18.48 2.89
CA ARG A 36 -9.18 17.84 1.57
C ARG A 36 -9.47 16.33 1.56
N PRO A 37 -9.95 15.73 0.45
CA PRO A 37 -10.12 14.27 0.35
C PRO A 37 -8.88 13.53 0.84
N ARG A 38 -9.00 12.86 2.00
CA ARG A 38 -7.89 12.19 2.69
C ARG A 38 -7.71 10.79 2.12
N LEU A 39 -7.38 10.67 0.83
CA LEU A 39 -7.02 9.37 0.27
C LEU A 39 -5.76 8.88 0.99
N ARG A 40 -5.87 7.86 1.85
CA ARG A 40 -4.69 7.27 2.48
C ARG A 40 -3.88 6.64 1.36
N TRP A 41 -2.56 6.72 1.43
CA TRP A 41 -1.71 6.02 0.47
C TRP A 41 -2.08 4.51 0.40
N GLU A 42 -2.45 3.91 1.53
CA GLU A 42 -2.94 2.53 1.60
C GLU A 42 -4.26 2.33 0.84
N ASP A 43 -5.15 3.32 0.84
CA ASP A 43 -6.40 3.26 0.07
C ASP A 43 -6.12 3.31 -1.43
N CYS A 44 -5.10 4.07 -1.86
CA CYS A 44 -4.61 4.04 -3.25
C CYS A 44 -4.07 2.66 -3.61
N VAL A 45 -3.17 2.10 -2.78
CA VAL A 45 -2.62 0.74 -2.99
C VAL A 45 -3.73 -0.30 -3.10
N LYS A 46 -4.69 -0.28 -2.17
CA LYS A 46 -5.85 -1.19 -2.19
C LYS A 46 -6.70 -1.00 -3.43
N LYS A 47 -6.93 0.25 -3.86
CA LYS A 47 -7.71 0.56 -5.07
C LYS A 47 -7.01 0.03 -6.32
N ASP A 48 -5.72 0.31 -6.45
CA ASP A 48 -4.92 -0.09 -7.61
C ASP A 48 -4.84 -1.61 -7.75
N LEU A 49 -4.60 -2.32 -6.65
CA LEU A 49 -4.55 -3.79 -6.65
C LEU A 49 -5.92 -4.43 -6.89
N LYS A 50 -7.01 -3.82 -6.39
CA LYS A 50 -8.37 -4.28 -6.71
C LYS A 50 -8.72 -4.14 -8.19
N MET A 51 -8.09 -3.22 -8.92
CA MET A 51 -8.29 -3.11 -10.37
C MET A 51 -7.61 -4.24 -11.14
N ILE A 52 -6.52 -4.82 -10.60
CA ILE A 52 -5.87 -6.01 -11.17
C ILE A 52 -6.65 -7.28 -10.80
N ASP A 53 -6.81 -7.53 -9.50
CA ASP A 53 -7.55 -8.67 -8.99
C ASP A 53 -8.07 -8.34 -7.57
N PRO A 54 -9.40 -8.36 -7.35
CA PRO A 54 -9.99 -8.08 -6.04
C PRO A 54 -9.56 -9.05 -4.93
N GLY A 55 -9.01 -10.23 -5.28
CA GLY A 55 -8.46 -11.21 -4.36
C GLY A 55 -7.07 -10.87 -3.81
N ILE A 56 -6.36 -9.89 -4.38
CA ILE A 56 -5.01 -9.55 -3.95
C ILE A 56 -5.03 -8.88 -2.58
N ARG A 57 -4.42 -9.55 -1.60
CA ARG A 57 -4.09 -8.96 -0.31
C ARG A 57 -2.75 -8.26 -0.41
N TRP A 58 -2.79 -6.92 -0.44
CA TRP A 58 -1.62 -6.09 -0.69
C TRP A 58 -0.44 -6.36 0.24
N ARG A 59 -0.69 -6.69 1.51
CA ARG A 59 0.34 -7.00 2.51
C ARG A 59 1.06 -8.31 2.19
N GLU A 60 0.33 -9.36 1.83
CA GLU A 60 0.91 -10.64 1.42
C GLU A 60 1.69 -10.49 0.12
N ALA A 61 1.14 -9.74 -0.84
CA ALA A 61 1.84 -9.45 -2.09
C ALA A 61 3.10 -8.60 -1.89
N ALA A 62 3.13 -7.72 -0.88
CA ALA A 62 4.28 -6.85 -0.59
C ALA A 62 5.43 -7.58 0.13
N GLU A 63 5.22 -8.77 0.71
CA GLU A 63 6.31 -9.57 1.26
C GLU A 63 7.22 -10.12 0.15
N ASP A 64 6.63 -10.52 -0.97
CA ASP A 64 7.36 -10.99 -2.16
C ASP A 64 7.72 -9.80 -3.05
N ARG A 65 9.02 -9.55 -3.20
CA ARG A 65 9.52 -8.41 -3.98
C ARG A 65 9.22 -8.54 -5.47
N ASP A 66 9.33 -9.74 -6.01
CA ASP A 66 9.17 -10.00 -7.45
C ASP A 66 7.68 -9.93 -7.80
N ARG A 67 6.83 -10.57 -6.99
CA ARG A 67 5.38 -10.43 -7.12
C ARG A 67 4.92 -8.98 -6.99
N TRP A 68 5.51 -8.22 -6.06
CA TRP A 68 5.19 -6.79 -5.91
C TRP A 68 5.58 -5.97 -7.14
N GLN A 69 6.71 -6.30 -7.76
CA GLN A 69 7.19 -5.66 -8.98
C GLN A 69 6.28 -5.99 -10.17
N ASP A 70 5.82 -7.23 -10.31
CA ASP A 70 4.88 -7.62 -11.37
C ASP A 70 3.55 -6.89 -11.25
N LEU A 71 3.01 -6.77 -10.04
CA LEU A 71 1.79 -6.01 -9.79
C LEU A 71 1.96 -4.53 -10.14
N TYR A 72 3.11 -3.95 -9.80
CA TYR A 72 3.44 -2.59 -10.18
C TYR A 72 3.44 -2.41 -11.71
N LEU A 73 4.03 -3.36 -12.46
CA LEU A 73 4.03 -3.31 -13.93
C LEU A 73 2.63 -3.48 -14.52
N ALA A 74 1.81 -4.36 -13.94
CA ALA A 74 0.43 -4.60 -14.36
C ALA A 74 -0.51 -3.41 -14.12
N VAL A 75 -0.29 -2.59 -13.08
CA VAL A 75 -1.03 -1.32 -12.90
C VAL A 75 -0.67 -0.30 -13.98
N TRP A 76 0.51 -0.42 -14.60
CA TRP A 76 1.10 0.59 -15.47
C TRP A 76 0.99 0.29 -16.97
N SER A 77 0.58 -0.93 -17.36
CA SER A 77 0.26 -1.31 -18.75
C SER A 77 -1.14 -0.90 -19.16
#